data_AF-A0A955F4D4-F1
#
_entry.id   AF-A0A955F4D4-F1
#
_cell.length_a   1.000
_cell.length_b   1.000
_cell.length_c   1.000
_cell.angle_alpha   90.00
_cell.angle_beta   90.00
_cell.angle_gamma   90.00
#
_symmetry.space_group_name_H-M   'P 1'
#
loop_
_entity.id
_entity.type
_entity.pdbx_description
1 polymer ?
#
loop_
_entity_poly.entity_id
_entity_poly.type
_entity_poly.pdbx_seq_one_letter_code
_entity_poly.pdbx_strand_id
1 'polypeptide(L)'
;MTPHRFGILVLCLAFCATLTPAQFPPCPTDDGFDTGCCNVPQPQLPNFPPTNIGGLWGCIHNCALEAQFNVQVAVSAPQFIACDLAVVNLTMGGSTATSPNFAGALLAKYDRTWIEFLTNGGTRQVWRFLVNGDVNFNPSIALSAPCPQPPCSANNTPVHLTGHIDYARNCTTPGTVAGGWSVALNVNHVSGCINHAPASARPMVGPPAHENRTYCLVAPGNFIFGPSSVPSGPLRGDSVRSSSLNLTAFPAYQCFSEAHVVNGGSVADIGTFCLNCSPALPISPAIWHHQSIQGGVGCGPLTVVFPFHTVPIPPVFPTGMISMEIGTYVGINPDAFPTGRSISLNYGVMQYFDNCLPNDFPYFVYTGVGSQGGSPAILFGSPIVAGATVNSFLDMQSMELPNAVGSFGPGLGALFLPRKVWSLNTM
;
A
#
# COMPACT_ATOMS: atom_id res chain seq x y z
N MET A 1 -21.05 -33.89 52.57
CA MET A 1 -21.16 -33.18 51.28
C MET A 1 -19.92 -33.52 50.46
N THR A 2 -20.08 -34.40 49.49
CA THR A 2 -19.04 -34.93 48.60
C THR A 2 -18.87 -34.03 47.37
N PRO A 3 -17.65 -33.72 46.92
CA PRO A 3 -17.46 -32.98 45.68
C PRO A 3 -17.53 -33.95 44.48
N HIS A 4 -18.43 -33.65 43.55
CA HIS A 4 -18.52 -34.33 42.26
C HIS A 4 -17.37 -33.87 41.36
N ARG A 5 -16.55 -34.82 40.90
CA ARG A 5 -15.55 -34.62 39.84
C ARG A 5 -16.25 -34.75 38.48
N PHE A 6 -16.29 -33.68 37.69
CA PHE A 6 -16.63 -33.74 36.28
C PHE A 6 -15.41 -34.23 35.49
N GLY A 7 -15.50 -35.42 34.91
CA GLY A 7 -14.53 -35.92 33.94
C GLY A 7 -14.80 -35.30 32.57
N ILE A 8 -13.85 -34.51 32.07
CA ILE A 8 -13.84 -34.04 30.68
C ILE A 8 -13.09 -35.08 29.86
N LEU A 9 -13.83 -35.84 29.04
CA LEU A 9 -13.27 -36.73 28.04
C LEU A 9 -12.83 -35.88 26.84
N VAL A 10 -11.52 -35.69 26.65
CA VAL A 10 -10.96 -35.05 25.45
C VAL A 10 -10.83 -36.11 24.36
N LEU A 11 -11.72 -36.05 23.37
CA LEU A 11 -11.65 -36.88 22.18
C LEU A 11 -10.71 -36.21 21.16
N CYS A 12 -9.41 -36.54 21.19
CA CYS A 12 -8.47 -36.16 20.14
C CYS A 12 -8.72 -37.00 18.88
N LEU A 13 -9.61 -36.52 18.00
CA LEU A 13 -9.69 -36.97 16.61
C LEU A 13 -8.49 -36.39 15.85
N ALA A 14 -7.42 -37.18 15.76
CA ALA A 14 -6.30 -36.93 14.86
C ALA A 14 -6.76 -37.09 13.41
N PHE A 15 -7.25 -36.01 12.81
CA PHE A 15 -7.37 -35.90 11.35
C PHE A 15 -5.95 -35.74 10.79
N CYS A 16 -5.31 -36.86 10.48
CA CYS A 16 -4.12 -36.88 9.63
C CYS A 16 -4.58 -36.63 8.19
N ALA A 17 -5.02 -35.40 7.90
CA ALA A 17 -5.22 -34.96 6.53
C ALA A 17 -3.85 -34.95 5.86
N THR A 18 -3.62 -35.87 4.92
CA THR A 18 -2.52 -35.78 3.98
C THR A 18 -2.74 -34.50 3.18
N LEU A 19 -2.16 -33.40 3.63
CA LEU A 19 -2.05 -32.16 2.88
C LEU A 19 -1.22 -32.51 1.64
N THR A 20 -1.88 -32.86 0.54
CA THR A 20 -1.25 -32.77 -0.77
C THR A 20 -0.63 -31.39 -0.84
N PRO A 21 0.68 -31.23 -1.11
CA PRO A 21 1.30 -29.92 -1.20
C PRO A 21 0.43 -29.10 -2.13
N ALA A 22 -0.13 -27.99 -1.60
CA ALA A 22 -1.04 -27.14 -2.34
C ALA A 22 -0.38 -26.84 -3.68
N GLN A 23 -0.93 -27.41 -4.76
CA GLN A 23 -0.38 -27.19 -6.08
C GLN A 23 -0.56 -25.70 -6.34
N PHE A 24 0.57 -25.00 -6.45
CA PHE A 24 0.54 -23.58 -6.77
C PHE A 24 -0.26 -23.38 -8.07
N PRO A 25 -1.14 -22.38 -8.15
CA PRO A 25 -1.83 -22.07 -9.38
C PRO A 25 -0.81 -21.91 -10.52
N PRO A 26 -1.12 -22.42 -11.73
CA PRO A 26 -0.25 -22.23 -12.90
C PRO A 26 -0.19 -20.74 -13.23
N CYS A 27 0.97 -20.08 -13.07
CA CYS A 27 1.08 -18.69 -13.51
C CYS A 27 1.06 -18.64 -15.06
N PRO A 28 0.32 -17.71 -15.70
CA PRO A 28 -0.53 -16.69 -15.08
C PRO A 28 -1.91 -17.19 -14.65
N THR A 29 -2.39 -16.73 -13.49
CA THR A 29 -3.79 -16.93 -13.04
C THR A 29 -4.46 -15.62 -12.71
N ASP A 30 -5.74 -15.50 -13.05
CA ASP A 30 -6.61 -14.46 -12.51
C ASP A 30 -6.69 -14.56 -10.97
N ASP A 31 -6.93 -13.44 -10.28
CA ASP A 31 -7.00 -13.40 -8.82
C ASP A 31 -8.41 -13.68 -8.26
N GLY A 32 -9.41 -13.89 -9.12
CA GLY A 32 -10.78 -14.25 -8.76
C GLY A 32 -11.63 -13.07 -8.30
N PHE A 33 -11.19 -11.83 -8.51
CA PHE A 33 -11.97 -10.62 -8.18
C PHE A 33 -12.79 -10.07 -9.34
N ASP A 34 -12.53 -10.48 -10.58
CA ASP A 34 -13.32 -10.10 -11.75
C ASP A 34 -14.49 -11.09 -11.99
N THR A 35 -15.44 -11.15 -11.05
CA THR A 35 -16.65 -12.00 -11.20
C THR A 35 -17.91 -11.22 -11.57
N GLY A 36 -17.73 -9.97 -12.00
CA GLY A 36 -18.81 -9.03 -12.27
C GLY A 36 -19.16 -8.17 -11.06
N CYS A 37 -19.44 -6.90 -11.32
CA CYS A 37 -19.65 -5.83 -10.35
C CYS A 37 -20.55 -6.22 -9.16
N CYS A 38 -20.10 -5.92 -7.93
CA CYS A 38 -20.84 -6.16 -6.69
C CYS A 38 -21.19 -7.62 -6.37
N ASN A 39 -20.70 -8.58 -7.16
CA ASN A 39 -20.77 -9.99 -6.79
C ASN A 39 -19.75 -10.29 -5.69
N VAL A 40 -20.02 -11.32 -4.89
CA VAL A 40 -19.06 -11.83 -3.91
C VAL A 40 -17.96 -12.57 -4.67
N PRO A 41 -16.71 -12.08 -4.67
CA PRO A 41 -15.62 -12.74 -5.38
C PRO A 41 -15.24 -14.06 -4.69
N GLN A 42 -14.47 -14.89 -5.38
CA GLN A 42 -13.81 -16.06 -4.81
C GLN A 42 -12.30 -15.91 -5.03
N PRO A 43 -11.61 -15.18 -4.14
CA PRO A 43 -10.20 -14.86 -4.32
C PRO A 43 -9.34 -16.11 -4.50
N GLN A 44 -8.53 -16.13 -5.54
CA GLN A 44 -7.59 -17.20 -5.87
C GLN A 44 -6.14 -16.70 -5.69
N LEU A 45 -5.81 -16.30 -4.46
CA LEU A 45 -4.49 -15.77 -4.15
C LEU A 45 -3.50 -16.90 -3.83
N PRO A 46 -2.23 -16.80 -4.27
CA PRO A 46 -1.22 -17.80 -3.93
C PRO A 46 -0.82 -17.69 -2.45
N ASN A 47 -0.17 -18.75 -1.95
CA ASN A 47 0.53 -18.67 -0.66
C ASN A 47 1.80 -17.82 -0.83
N PHE A 48 1.77 -16.59 -0.33
CA PHE A 48 2.91 -15.68 -0.36
C PHE A 48 3.95 -16.10 0.70
N PRO A 49 5.24 -16.18 0.35
CA PRO A 49 6.28 -16.57 1.31
C PRO A 49 6.62 -15.42 2.27
N PRO A 50 7.09 -15.69 3.50
CA PRO A 50 7.79 -14.68 4.26
C PRO A 50 9.08 -14.28 3.52
N THR A 51 9.55 -13.06 3.75
CA THR A 51 10.80 -12.57 3.14
C THR A 51 11.73 -11.98 4.19
N ASN A 52 13.03 -12.05 3.91
CA ASN A 52 14.08 -11.39 4.68
C ASN A 52 15.13 -10.88 3.70
N ILE A 53 15.12 -9.58 3.44
CA ILE A 53 15.90 -8.93 2.37
C ILE A 53 16.60 -7.67 2.88
N GLY A 54 17.73 -7.31 2.27
CA GLY A 54 18.37 -6.03 2.53
C GLY A 54 17.53 -4.88 1.97
N GLY A 55 17.51 -3.75 2.68
CA GLY A 55 16.77 -2.54 2.30
C GLY A 55 17.53 -1.27 2.66
N LEU A 56 16.91 -0.13 2.38
CA LEU A 56 17.38 1.19 2.80
C LEU A 56 16.32 1.89 3.64
N TRP A 57 16.76 2.57 4.68
CA TRP A 57 15.97 3.54 5.43
C TRP A 57 16.47 4.94 5.11
N GLY A 58 15.64 5.75 4.43
CA GLY A 58 15.94 7.12 4.06
C GLY A 58 15.23 8.11 4.98
N CYS A 59 15.95 9.14 5.41
CA CYS A 59 15.38 10.32 6.07
C CYS A 59 15.44 11.50 5.08
N ILE A 60 14.29 12.02 4.70
CA ILE A 60 14.14 13.15 3.79
C ILE A 60 13.79 14.37 4.63
N HIS A 61 14.54 15.45 4.52
CA HIS A 61 14.34 16.71 5.24
C HIS A 61 14.29 17.88 4.26
N ASN A 62 13.24 18.69 4.32
CA ASN A 62 13.00 19.78 3.38
C ASN A 62 13.17 19.31 1.93
N CYS A 63 12.54 18.18 1.61
CA CYS A 63 12.51 17.58 0.26
C CYS A 63 13.85 17.07 -0.28
N ALA A 64 14.93 17.10 0.51
CA ALA A 64 16.21 16.51 0.17
C ALA A 64 16.53 15.31 1.08
N LEU A 65 17.25 14.31 0.55
CA LEU A 65 17.76 13.21 1.37
C LEU A 65 18.77 13.76 2.39
N GLU A 66 18.45 13.68 3.68
CA GLU A 66 19.35 14.05 4.80
C GLU A 66 20.30 12.91 5.12
N ALA A 67 19.77 11.68 5.13
CA ALA A 67 20.52 10.48 5.47
C ALA A 67 19.91 9.21 4.89
N GLN A 68 20.74 8.18 4.76
CA GLN A 68 20.30 6.83 4.45
C GLN A 68 21.06 5.79 5.27
N PHE A 69 20.40 4.69 5.59
CA PHE A 69 20.94 3.59 6.37
C PHE A 69 20.66 2.26 5.68
N ASN A 70 21.67 1.40 5.61
CA ASN A 70 21.46 0.00 5.25
C ASN A 70 20.73 -0.71 6.38
N VAL A 71 19.68 -1.45 6.04
CA VAL A 71 18.85 -2.19 7.00
C VAL A 71 18.55 -3.58 6.46
N GLN A 72 18.18 -4.49 7.37
CA GLN A 72 17.60 -5.77 7.05
C GLN A 72 16.10 -5.70 7.31
N VAL A 73 15.30 -6.10 6.32
CA VAL A 73 13.84 -6.05 6.40
C VAL A 73 13.29 -7.47 6.36
N ALA A 74 12.50 -7.82 7.36
CA ALA A 74 11.75 -9.07 7.36
C ALA A 74 10.25 -8.78 7.35
N VAL A 75 9.53 -9.49 6.49
CA VAL A 75 8.08 -9.45 6.36
C VAL A 75 7.56 -10.87 6.55
N SER A 76 6.59 -11.06 7.44
CA SER A 76 5.92 -12.36 7.57
C SER A 76 5.08 -12.67 6.33
N ALA A 77 4.74 -13.95 6.14
CA ALA A 77 3.68 -14.29 5.20
C ALA A 77 2.39 -13.55 5.61
N PRO A 78 1.61 -13.01 4.66
CA PRO A 78 0.29 -12.45 4.91
C PRO A 78 -0.64 -13.48 5.55
N GLN A 79 -1.21 -13.15 6.70
CA GLN A 79 -2.23 -13.93 7.37
C GLN A 79 -3.60 -13.34 7.06
N PHE A 80 -4.30 -13.93 6.09
CA PHE A 80 -5.63 -13.46 5.69
C PHE A 80 -6.63 -13.56 6.84
N ILE A 81 -7.25 -12.42 7.15
CA ILE A 81 -8.32 -12.28 8.14
C ILE A 81 -9.68 -12.03 7.46
N ALA A 82 -9.67 -11.68 6.17
CA ALA A 82 -10.82 -11.61 5.30
C ALA A 82 -10.41 -11.89 3.84
N CYS A 83 -11.36 -11.79 2.91
CA CYS A 83 -11.17 -12.12 1.49
C CYS A 83 -10.08 -11.29 0.77
N ASP A 84 -9.82 -10.06 1.20
CA ASP A 84 -8.75 -9.20 0.66
C ASP A 84 -7.98 -8.45 1.75
N LEU A 85 -8.13 -8.86 3.02
CA LEU A 85 -7.41 -8.28 4.15
C LEU A 85 -6.55 -9.34 4.82
N ALA A 86 -5.30 -8.96 5.08
CA ALA A 86 -4.33 -9.77 5.80
C ALA A 86 -3.60 -8.95 6.86
N VAL A 87 -3.01 -9.65 7.83
CA VAL A 87 -2.02 -9.07 8.75
C VAL A 87 -0.64 -9.51 8.30
N VAL A 88 0.31 -8.58 8.26
CA VAL A 88 1.73 -8.83 8.03
C VAL A 88 2.54 -8.25 9.18
N ASN A 89 3.49 -9.01 9.71
CA ASN A 89 4.47 -8.50 10.65
C ASN A 89 5.65 -7.94 9.88
N LEU A 90 6.03 -6.70 10.18
CA LEU A 90 7.18 -6.02 9.61
C LEU A 90 8.22 -5.79 10.70
N THR A 91 9.45 -6.21 10.44
CA THR A 91 10.61 -5.89 11.27
C THR A 91 11.69 -5.27 10.42
N MET A 92 12.29 -4.20 10.94
CA MET A 92 13.49 -3.59 10.40
C MET A 92 14.61 -3.76 11.42
N GLY A 93 15.69 -4.43 11.04
CA GLY A 93 16.90 -4.59 11.83
C GLY A 93 18.02 -3.72 11.27
N GLY A 94 18.70 -3.00 12.14
CA GLY A 94 19.86 -2.21 11.75
C GLY A 94 21.02 -3.11 11.30
N SER A 95 21.72 -2.73 10.22
CA SER A 95 22.99 -3.40 9.83
C SER A 95 24.17 -3.01 10.73
N THR A 96 24.02 -1.93 11.50
CA THR A 96 24.97 -1.43 12.50
C THR A 96 24.26 -1.07 13.80
N ALA A 97 24.97 -0.90 14.90
CA ALA A 97 24.40 -0.51 16.19
C ALA A 97 23.69 0.86 16.18
N THR A 98 24.00 1.72 15.21
CA THR A 98 23.39 3.05 15.04
C THR A 98 22.28 3.06 13.98
N SER A 99 22.12 1.97 13.23
CA SER A 99 21.06 1.87 12.23
C SER A 99 19.70 1.68 12.93
N PRO A 100 18.65 2.34 12.44
CA PRO A 100 17.33 2.25 13.06
C PRO A 100 16.80 0.83 13.01
N ASN A 101 15.94 0.51 13.97
CA ASN A 101 15.20 -0.73 14.01
C ASN A 101 13.80 -0.48 14.58
N PHE A 102 12.84 -1.29 14.11
CA PHE A 102 11.48 -1.29 14.63
C PHE A 102 10.83 -2.64 14.37
N ALA A 103 9.72 -2.88 15.06
CA ALA A 103 8.82 -3.98 14.78
C ALA A 103 7.36 -3.55 14.94
N GLY A 104 6.48 -4.11 14.12
CA GLY A 104 5.04 -3.92 14.24
C GLY A 104 4.24 -4.82 13.32
N ALA A 105 2.92 -4.79 13.50
CA ALA A 105 1.97 -5.45 12.61
C ALA A 105 1.32 -4.40 11.72
N LEU A 106 1.26 -4.69 10.43
CA LEU A 106 0.56 -3.87 9.44
C LEU A 106 -0.67 -4.63 8.96
N LEU A 107 -1.74 -3.90 8.74
CA LEU A 107 -2.88 -4.36 7.98
C LEU A 107 -2.55 -4.21 6.49
N ALA A 108 -2.70 -5.29 5.74
CA ALA A 108 -2.43 -5.37 4.32
C ALA A 108 -3.75 -5.61 3.57
N LYS A 109 -4.14 -4.67 2.73
CA LYS A 109 -5.28 -4.77 1.82
C LYS A 109 -4.77 -5.19 0.44
N TYR A 110 -5.22 -6.33 -0.04
CA TYR A 110 -4.93 -6.80 -1.38
C TYR A 110 -5.57 -5.86 -2.40
N ASP A 111 -4.77 -5.40 -3.33
CA ASP A 111 -5.11 -4.36 -4.30
C ASP A 111 -5.33 -5.00 -5.67
N ARG A 112 -4.28 -5.47 -6.34
CA ARG A 112 -4.38 -6.07 -7.69
C ARG A 112 -3.27 -7.06 -8.00
N THR A 113 -3.42 -7.70 -9.16
CA THR A 113 -2.35 -8.45 -9.83
C THR A 113 -2.18 -8.05 -11.30
N TRP A 114 -0.96 -8.17 -11.83
CA TRP A 114 -0.64 -7.95 -13.24
C TRP A 114 0.45 -8.90 -13.73
N ILE A 115 0.59 -9.04 -15.05
CA ILE A 115 1.68 -9.81 -15.67
C ILE A 115 2.65 -8.83 -16.31
N GLU A 116 3.93 -8.97 -15.99
CA GLU A 116 5.04 -8.26 -16.62
C GLU A 116 5.70 -9.11 -17.69
N PHE A 117 6.10 -8.46 -18.79
CA PHE A 117 6.92 -9.05 -19.85
C PHE A 117 8.39 -8.72 -19.63
N LEU A 118 9.21 -9.76 -19.54
CA LEU A 118 10.65 -9.66 -19.35
C LEU A 118 11.35 -9.54 -20.71
N THR A 119 12.48 -8.86 -20.74
CA THR A 119 13.24 -8.63 -21.99
C THR A 119 13.81 -9.92 -22.57
N ASN A 120 14.04 -10.93 -21.73
CA ASN A 120 14.43 -12.29 -22.13
C ASN A 120 13.28 -13.15 -22.71
N GLY A 121 12.09 -12.58 -22.93
CA GLY A 121 10.90 -13.29 -23.41
C GLY A 121 10.14 -14.05 -22.32
N GLY A 122 10.60 -13.97 -21.07
CA GLY A 122 9.92 -14.49 -19.91
C GLY A 122 8.72 -13.66 -19.47
N THR A 123 7.92 -14.19 -18.55
CA THR A 123 6.86 -13.44 -17.88
C THR A 123 6.96 -13.62 -16.37
N ARG A 124 6.44 -12.63 -15.65
CA ARG A 124 6.33 -12.61 -14.20
C ARG A 124 4.94 -12.10 -13.82
N GLN A 125 4.31 -12.70 -12.83
CA GLN A 125 3.09 -12.14 -12.24
C GLN A 125 3.42 -11.44 -10.93
N VAL A 126 2.79 -10.30 -10.69
CA VAL A 126 2.99 -9.47 -9.50
C VAL A 126 1.65 -9.29 -8.78
N TRP A 127 1.67 -9.29 -7.45
CA TRP A 127 0.53 -9.05 -6.57
C TRP A 127 0.88 -7.92 -5.61
N ARG A 128 0.01 -6.91 -5.52
CA ARG A 128 0.21 -5.73 -4.68
C ARG A 128 -0.71 -5.75 -3.47
N PHE A 129 -0.13 -5.39 -2.33
CA PHE A 129 -0.85 -5.08 -1.10
C PHE A 129 -0.57 -3.65 -0.71
N LEU A 130 -1.62 -2.88 -0.42
CA LEU A 130 -1.50 -1.59 0.25
C LEU A 130 -1.49 -1.83 1.76
N VAL A 131 -0.53 -1.25 2.47
CA VAL A 131 -0.32 -1.52 3.89
C VAL A 131 -0.44 -0.26 4.74
N ASN A 132 -0.97 -0.43 5.94
CA ASN A 132 -0.95 0.60 6.97
C ASN A 132 -0.85 -0.02 8.37
N GLY A 133 -0.19 0.64 9.31
CA GLY A 133 -0.14 0.18 10.70
C GLY A 133 0.91 0.88 11.53
N ASP A 134 0.95 0.52 12.81
CA ASP A 134 1.82 1.16 13.79
C ASP A 134 3.01 0.26 14.14
N VAL A 135 4.20 0.85 14.16
CA VAL A 135 5.44 0.18 14.54
C VAL A 135 6.06 0.81 15.78
N ASN A 136 6.83 0.03 16.54
CA ASN A 136 7.55 0.50 17.70
C ASN A 136 9.05 0.50 17.40
N PHE A 137 9.67 1.67 17.43
CA PHE A 137 11.12 1.82 17.33
C PHE A 137 11.79 1.45 18.64
N ASN A 138 13.03 0.96 18.58
CA ASN A 138 13.80 0.72 19.80
C ASN A 138 14.28 2.05 20.41
N PRO A 139 13.91 2.35 21.66
CA PRO A 139 14.29 3.61 22.31
C PRO A 139 15.79 3.73 22.60
N SER A 140 16.57 2.63 22.50
CA SER A 140 18.01 2.63 22.78
C SER A 140 18.87 3.27 21.68
N ILE A 141 18.30 3.55 20.51
CA ILE A 141 19.01 4.21 19.43
C ILE A 141 18.96 5.71 19.69
N ALA A 142 20.13 6.32 19.86
CA ALA A 142 20.22 7.75 20.07
C ALA A 142 19.57 8.50 18.88
N LEU A 143 18.72 9.48 19.18
CA LEU A 143 18.14 10.43 18.20
C LEU A 143 19.21 11.35 17.56
N SER A 144 20.50 11.06 17.76
CA SER A 144 21.60 11.84 17.21
C SER A 144 21.57 11.84 15.69
N ALA A 145 21.97 12.97 15.11
CA ALA A 145 22.02 13.16 13.67
C ALA A 145 22.77 12.01 12.96
N PRO A 146 22.37 11.65 11.73
CA PRO A 146 21.38 12.38 10.91
C PRO A 146 20.00 11.69 10.84
N CYS A 147 19.17 11.80 11.89
CA CYS A 147 17.75 11.36 11.96
C CYS A 147 17.46 9.85 11.71
N PRO A 148 17.98 8.92 12.55
CA PRO A 148 17.70 7.50 12.38
C PRO A 148 16.23 7.14 12.60
N GLN A 149 15.51 7.84 13.47
CA GLN A 149 14.10 7.56 13.78
C GLN A 149 13.25 8.84 13.89
N PRO A 150 11.93 8.75 13.70
CA PRO A 150 11.02 9.87 13.91
C PRO A 150 11.08 10.36 15.37
N PRO A 151 11.22 11.67 15.63
CA PRO A 151 11.15 12.24 16.97
C PRO A 151 9.88 11.85 17.75
N CYS A 152 8.76 11.62 17.07
CA CYS A 152 7.53 11.15 17.71
C CYS A 152 7.70 9.79 18.37
N SER A 153 8.61 8.93 17.89
CA SER A 153 8.90 7.62 18.48
C SER A 153 9.53 7.69 19.88
N ALA A 154 10.00 8.87 20.30
CA ALA A 154 10.44 9.09 21.67
C ALA A 154 9.32 8.70 22.65
N ASN A 155 9.72 8.20 23.83
CA ASN A 155 8.81 7.74 24.88
C ASN A 155 7.92 6.54 24.48
N ASN A 156 8.40 5.65 23.61
CA ASN A 156 7.67 4.46 23.15
C ASN A 156 6.34 4.77 22.46
N THR A 157 6.23 5.93 21.80
CA THR A 157 5.04 6.21 21.00
C THR A 157 5.11 5.42 19.70
N PRO A 158 4.06 4.66 19.32
CA PRO A 158 4.06 3.96 18.04
C PRO A 158 4.11 4.95 16.86
N VAL A 159 4.80 4.56 15.79
CA VAL A 159 4.93 5.33 14.55
C VAL A 159 4.04 4.70 13.49
N HIS A 160 3.15 5.50 12.91
CA HIS A 160 2.29 5.03 11.84
C HIS A 160 3.01 5.00 10.49
N LEU A 161 2.91 3.88 9.78
CA LEU A 161 3.49 3.66 8.46
C LEU A 161 2.38 3.37 7.44
N THR A 162 2.54 3.90 6.22
CA THR A 162 1.70 3.58 5.07
C THR A 162 2.55 3.31 3.83
N GLY A 163 2.08 2.42 2.95
CA GLY A 163 2.74 2.17 1.67
C GLY A 163 2.26 0.89 1.02
N HIS A 164 3.18 0.08 0.48
CA HIS A 164 2.84 -1.17 -0.21
C HIS A 164 3.87 -2.29 -0.02
N ILE A 165 3.44 -3.50 -0.36
CA ILE A 165 4.27 -4.69 -0.54
C ILE A 165 3.85 -5.37 -1.84
N ASP A 166 4.81 -5.56 -2.74
CA ASP A 166 4.63 -6.31 -3.99
C ASP A 166 5.32 -7.67 -3.88
N TYR A 167 4.58 -8.72 -4.19
CA TYR A 167 5.12 -10.06 -4.39
C TYR A 167 5.16 -10.37 -5.87
N ALA A 168 6.28 -10.89 -6.35
CA ALA A 168 6.54 -11.10 -7.76
C ALA A 168 6.98 -12.54 -7.97
N ARG A 169 6.41 -13.27 -8.93
CA ARG A 169 6.77 -14.66 -9.24
C ARG A 169 7.02 -14.84 -10.73
N ASN A 170 8.19 -15.36 -11.08
CA ASN A 170 8.51 -15.71 -12.47
C ASN A 170 7.68 -16.93 -12.93
N CYS A 171 7.12 -16.85 -14.13
CA CYS A 171 6.13 -17.81 -14.64
C CYS A 171 6.72 -18.77 -15.68
N THR A 172 7.91 -18.45 -16.21
CA THR A 172 8.56 -19.19 -17.29
C THR A 172 9.56 -20.26 -16.86
N THR A 173 9.66 -20.59 -15.56
CA THR A 173 10.46 -21.73 -15.09
C THR A 173 9.58 -22.78 -14.42
N PRO A 174 8.96 -23.70 -15.18
CA PRO A 174 8.26 -24.85 -14.61
C PRO A 174 9.27 -25.81 -13.97
N GLY A 175 9.08 -26.17 -12.69
CA GLY A 175 9.67 -27.39 -12.14
C GLY A 175 10.83 -27.27 -11.15
N THR A 176 11.29 -26.08 -10.74
CA THR A 176 12.15 -25.95 -9.56
C THR A 176 11.33 -25.50 -8.35
N VAL A 177 11.01 -26.49 -7.52
CA VAL A 177 10.30 -26.39 -6.25
C VAL A 177 11.11 -25.50 -5.29
N ALA A 178 10.48 -24.43 -4.79
CA ALA A 178 11.01 -23.36 -3.93
C ALA A 178 11.86 -22.25 -4.61
N GLY A 179 11.40 -20.99 -4.54
CA GLY A 179 12.30 -19.83 -4.58
C GLY A 179 12.18 -18.80 -5.72
N GLY A 180 11.23 -18.89 -6.65
CA GLY A 180 11.04 -17.91 -7.73
C GLY A 180 10.36 -16.59 -7.32
N TRP A 181 10.27 -16.29 -6.02
CA TRP A 181 9.63 -15.10 -5.50
C TRP A 181 10.63 -13.96 -5.35
N SER A 182 10.22 -12.77 -5.76
CA SER A 182 10.87 -11.50 -5.41
C SER A 182 9.86 -10.66 -4.63
N VAL A 183 10.34 -9.87 -3.68
CA VAL A 183 9.50 -8.96 -2.90
C VAL A 183 10.07 -7.56 -3.03
N ALA A 184 9.20 -6.59 -3.30
CA ALA A 184 9.51 -5.18 -3.14
C ALA A 184 8.56 -4.59 -2.10
N LEU A 185 9.03 -3.65 -1.31
CA LEU A 185 8.18 -2.93 -0.35
C LEU A 185 8.64 -1.49 -0.24
N ASN A 186 7.69 -0.62 0.00
CA ASN A 186 7.96 0.73 0.47
C ASN A 186 6.92 1.09 1.52
N VAL A 187 7.38 1.53 2.69
CA VAL A 187 6.51 2.05 3.75
C VAL A 187 7.09 3.33 4.31
N ASN A 188 6.22 4.29 4.63
CA ASN A 188 6.64 5.65 4.90
C ASN A 188 5.93 6.21 6.13
N HIS A 189 6.67 7.01 6.89
CA HIS A 189 6.14 7.93 7.88
C HIS A 189 6.37 9.36 7.38
N VAL A 190 5.32 9.99 6.87
CA VAL A 190 5.37 11.35 6.32
C VAL A 190 5.41 12.43 7.39
N SER A 191 5.71 13.64 6.94
CA SER A 191 5.82 14.86 7.73
C SER A 191 4.66 15.11 8.70
N GLY A 192 4.98 15.85 9.76
CA GLY A 192 4.05 16.22 10.82
C GLY A 192 2.78 16.91 10.37
N CYS A 193 2.81 17.73 9.32
CA CYS A 193 1.59 18.37 8.81
C CYS A 193 0.65 17.44 8.06
N ILE A 194 1.02 16.17 7.85
CA ILE A 194 0.10 15.13 7.38
C ILE A 194 -0.20 14.17 8.53
N ASN A 195 0.83 13.49 9.07
CA ASN A 195 0.66 12.42 10.06
C ASN A 195 0.33 12.91 11.47
N HIS A 196 0.65 14.15 11.80
CA HIS A 196 0.44 14.77 13.11
C HIS A 196 -0.39 16.06 13.04
N ALA A 197 -1.05 16.29 11.90
CA ALA A 197 -1.94 17.43 11.70
C ALA A 197 -3.05 17.47 12.77
N PRO A 198 -3.72 18.60 13.00
CA PRO A 198 -4.85 18.65 13.93
C PRO A 198 -5.98 17.65 13.63
N ALA A 199 -6.15 17.28 12.34
CA ALA A 199 -7.11 16.26 11.90
C ALA A 199 -6.51 14.83 11.84
N SER A 200 -5.29 14.65 12.33
CA SER A 200 -4.66 13.33 12.48
C SER A 200 -5.19 12.60 13.72
N ALA A 201 -5.01 11.29 13.75
CA ALA A 201 -5.35 10.48 14.91
C ALA A 201 -4.42 10.71 16.10
N ARG A 202 -3.24 11.28 15.84
CA ARG A 202 -2.18 11.52 16.83
C ARG A 202 -1.64 12.93 16.65
N PRO A 203 -2.44 13.99 16.89
CA PRO A 203 -2.00 15.35 16.67
C PRO A 203 -0.82 15.68 17.58
N MET A 204 0.24 16.22 17.00
CA MET A 204 1.44 16.67 17.71
C MET A 204 1.89 18.02 17.15
N VAL A 205 2.64 18.78 17.94
CA VAL A 205 3.19 20.09 17.54
C VAL A 205 4.66 20.20 17.89
N GLY A 206 5.41 21.03 17.15
CA GLY A 206 6.81 21.33 17.46
C GLY A 206 7.76 20.18 17.12
N PRO A 207 8.93 20.09 17.78
CA PRO A 207 9.95 19.09 17.43
C PRO A 207 9.46 17.63 17.38
N PRO A 208 8.58 17.15 18.28
CA PRO A 208 8.04 15.78 18.20
C PRO A 208 7.25 15.49 16.93
N ALA A 209 6.56 16.50 16.38
CA ALA A 209 5.79 16.37 15.14
C ALA A 209 6.67 16.25 13.90
N HIS A 210 8.00 16.48 14.00
CA HIS A 210 8.96 16.31 12.91
C HIS A 210 8.48 16.91 11.58
N GLU A 211 7.99 18.14 11.71
CA GLU A 211 7.29 18.91 10.68
C GLU A 211 7.96 18.84 9.30
N ASN A 212 9.28 18.84 9.19
CA ASN A 212 9.92 18.90 7.88
C ASN A 212 10.56 17.59 7.41
N ARG A 213 10.26 16.47 8.08
CA ARG A 213 10.90 15.18 7.79
C ARG A 213 9.91 14.10 7.37
N THR A 214 10.30 13.34 6.37
CA THR A 214 9.65 12.09 5.97
C THR A 214 10.65 10.96 6.07
N TYR A 215 10.19 9.80 6.54
CA TYR A 215 11.00 8.61 6.73
C TYR A 215 10.49 7.50 5.83
N CYS A 216 11.38 6.91 5.03
CA CYS A 216 11.02 5.95 4.00
C CYS A 216 11.83 4.67 4.17
N LEU A 217 11.15 3.54 4.41
CA LEU A 217 11.73 2.22 4.24
C LEU A 217 11.50 1.75 2.81
N VAL A 218 12.55 1.28 2.14
CA VAL A 218 12.46 0.59 0.84
C VAL A 218 13.23 -0.71 0.91
N ALA A 219 12.71 -1.76 0.27
CA ALA A 219 13.46 -2.98 0.02
C ALA A 219 13.00 -3.60 -1.31
N PRO A 220 13.89 -4.19 -2.13
CA PRO A 220 15.32 -4.41 -1.86
C PRO A 220 16.16 -3.11 -1.87
N GLY A 221 17.37 -3.16 -1.30
CA GLY A 221 18.22 -1.98 -1.07
C GLY A 221 18.88 -1.37 -2.31
N ASN A 222 18.65 -1.93 -3.50
CA ASN A 222 19.07 -1.37 -4.77
C ASN A 222 18.12 -0.25 -5.20
N PHE A 223 18.15 0.86 -4.46
CA PHE A 223 17.25 2.00 -4.62
C PHE A 223 18.02 3.31 -4.51
N ILE A 224 17.64 4.30 -5.32
CA ILE A 224 18.18 5.66 -5.24
C ILE A 224 17.05 6.58 -4.81
N PHE A 225 17.19 7.18 -3.63
CA PHE A 225 16.28 8.23 -3.16
C PHE A 225 16.49 9.51 -3.95
N GLY A 226 15.40 10.21 -4.25
CA GLY A 226 15.44 11.50 -4.91
C GLY A 226 14.23 11.75 -5.81
N PRO A 227 14.25 12.86 -6.55
CA PRO A 227 13.23 13.15 -7.53
C PRO A 227 13.06 11.99 -8.52
N SER A 228 11.83 11.69 -8.86
CA SER A 228 11.49 10.59 -9.77
C SER A 228 10.41 11.06 -10.74
N SER A 229 9.41 10.22 -11.03
CA SER A 229 8.28 10.61 -11.84
C SER A 229 7.02 10.08 -11.19
N VAL A 230 6.01 10.94 -11.05
CA VAL A 230 4.70 10.57 -10.51
C VAL A 230 3.76 10.11 -11.64
N PRO A 231 2.93 9.08 -11.42
CA PRO A 231 1.89 8.70 -12.36
C PRO A 231 1.00 9.90 -12.72
N SER A 232 0.89 10.18 -14.01
CA SER A 232 0.01 11.20 -14.58
C SER A 232 -0.42 10.76 -15.98
N GLY A 233 -1.45 11.41 -16.54
CA GLY A 233 -1.97 11.11 -17.86
C GLY A 233 -3.34 10.42 -17.85
N PRO A 234 -3.81 9.95 -19.03
CA PRO A 234 -5.09 9.26 -19.15
C PRO A 234 -5.13 7.92 -18.40
N LEU A 235 -6.28 7.61 -17.81
CA LEU A 235 -6.55 6.35 -17.09
C LEU A 235 -6.84 5.19 -18.05
N ARG A 236 -6.31 3.97 -17.78
CA ARG A 236 -6.51 2.77 -18.62
C ARG A 236 -6.54 1.43 -17.90
N GLY A 237 -7.65 0.71 -18.05
CA GLY A 237 -7.77 -0.69 -17.62
C GLY A 237 -7.85 -0.85 -16.11
N ASP A 238 -8.45 0.13 -15.47
CA ASP A 238 -8.43 0.28 -14.03
C ASP A 238 -9.66 -0.35 -13.38
N SER A 239 -9.56 -0.59 -12.08
CA SER A 239 -10.68 -1.06 -11.29
C SER A 239 -10.77 -0.38 -9.94
N VAL A 240 -11.99 -0.42 -9.38
CA VAL A 240 -12.29 -0.04 -8.01
C VAL A 240 -12.92 -1.24 -7.33
N ARG A 241 -12.38 -1.60 -6.18
CA ARG A 241 -12.88 -2.68 -5.35
C ARG A 241 -13.39 -2.14 -4.04
N SER A 242 -14.58 -2.60 -3.67
CA SER A 242 -15.26 -2.21 -2.45
C SER A 242 -15.41 -3.39 -1.50
N SER A 243 -15.59 -3.08 -0.22
CA SER A 243 -15.86 -4.06 0.82
C SER A 243 -16.79 -3.45 1.88
N SER A 244 -17.72 -4.25 2.37
CA SER A 244 -18.57 -3.89 3.50
C SER A 244 -17.95 -4.37 4.81
N LEU A 245 -18.05 -3.53 5.83
CA LEU A 245 -17.75 -3.87 7.21
C LEU A 245 -18.99 -3.62 8.05
N ASN A 246 -19.47 -4.65 8.72
CA ASN A 246 -20.47 -4.48 9.77
C ASN A 246 -19.85 -4.72 11.15
N LEU A 247 -19.57 -3.63 11.86
CA LEU A 247 -18.99 -3.65 13.21
C LEU A 247 -19.94 -4.20 14.28
N THR A 248 -21.26 -4.12 14.08
CA THR A 248 -22.25 -4.62 15.06
C THR A 248 -22.33 -6.14 15.10
N ALA A 249 -21.88 -6.80 14.03
CA ALA A 249 -21.81 -8.25 13.89
C ALA A 249 -20.41 -8.69 13.46
N PHE A 250 -19.36 -8.09 14.04
CA PHE A 250 -17.99 -8.47 13.71
C PHE A 250 -17.79 -9.98 13.92
N PRO A 251 -17.26 -10.72 12.91
CA PRO A 251 -16.54 -10.24 11.73
C PRO A 251 -17.34 -10.35 10.42
N ALA A 252 -18.50 -9.69 10.28
CA ALA A 252 -19.19 -9.58 9.00
C ALA A 252 -18.43 -8.61 8.06
N TYR A 253 -17.42 -9.15 7.37
CA TYR A 253 -16.66 -8.50 6.30
C TYR A 253 -16.96 -9.18 4.97
N GLN A 254 -17.34 -8.41 3.96
CA GLN A 254 -17.63 -8.93 2.63
C GLN A 254 -16.98 -8.08 1.57
N CYS A 255 -16.12 -8.71 0.76
CA CYS A 255 -15.58 -8.11 -0.45
C CYS A 255 -16.63 -8.12 -1.55
N PHE A 256 -16.50 -7.14 -2.43
CA PHE A 256 -17.20 -7.08 -3.69
C PHE A 256 -16.20 -7.20 -4.83
N SER A 257 -16.66 -7.76 -5.94
CA SER A 257 -15.92 -7.85 -7.18
C SER A 257 -15.69 -6.47 -7.78
N GLU A 258 -14.73 -6.41 -8.70
CA GLU A 258 -14.25 -5.18 -9.30
C GLU A 258 -15.32 -4.45 -10.13
N ALA A 259 -15.39 -3.14 -9.95
CA ALA A 259 -16.01 -2.22 -10.90
C ALA A 259 -14.91 -1.63 -11.78
N HIS A 260 -15.13 -1.60 -13.09
CA HIS A 260 -14.10 -1.19 -14.05
C HIS A 260 -14.22 0.30 -14.33
N VAL A 261 -13.11 1.02 -14.50
CA VAL A 261 -13.15 2.41 -14.95
C VAL A 261 -13.64 2.45 -16.39
N VAL A 262 -14.70 3.23 -16.65
CA VAL A 262 -15.36 3.38 -17.95
C VAL A 262 -15.34 4.83 -18.40
N ASN A 263 -15.46 5.06 -19.72
CA ASN A 263 -15.48 6.39 -20.35
C ASN A 263 -14.21 7.25 -20.19
N GLY A 264 -13.08 6.62 -19.85
CA GLY A 264 -11.82 7.31 -19.64
C GLY A 264 -11.78 8.10 -18.33
N GLY A 265 -10.61 8.63 -18.03
CA GLY A 265 -10.32 9.43 -16.85
C GLY A 265 -8.91 9.97 -16.98
N SER A 266 -8.47 10.74 -16.00
CA SER A 266 -7.13 11.33 -16.02
C SER A 266 -6.61 11.63 -14.64
N VAL A 267 -5.29 11.52 -14.51
CA VAL A 267 -4.51 12.10 -13.42
C VAL A 267 -3.75 13.30 -13.99
N ALA A 268 -4.05 14.50 -13.50
CA ALA A 268 -3.33 15.71 -13.89
C ALA A 268 -2.27 16.04 -12.83
N ASP A 269 -1.03 16.26 -13.26
CA ASP A 269 0.01 16.88 -12.44
C ASP A 269 -0.02 18.39 -12.64
N ILE A 270 -0.34 19.12 -11.58
CA ILE A 270 -0.69 20.55 -11.63
C ILE A 270 0.51 21.41 -11.28
N GLY A 271 1.43 20.91 -10.46
CA GLY A 271 2.63 21.63 -10.09
C GLY A 271 3.38 21.00 -8.95
N THR A 272 4.66 21.34 -8.85
CA THR A 272 5.55 20.84 -7.82
C THR A 272 5.73 21.84 -6.69
N PHE A 273 5.96 21.33 -5.49
CA PHE A 273 6.27 22.11 -4.31
C PHE A 273 7.17 21.32 -3.37
N CYS A 274 7.70 22.01 -2.36
CA CYS A 274 8.28 21.35 -1.22
C CYS A 274 7.33 21.48 -0.04
N LEU A 275 6.85 20.35 0.49
CA LEU A 275 6.02 20.35 1.68
C LEU A 275 6.89 20.68 2.89
N ASN A 276 6.89 21.95 3.26
CA ASN A 276 7.40 22.46 4.52
C ASN A 276 6.17 22.82 5.36
N CYS A 277 6.03 22.27 6.57
CA CYS A 277 4.89 22.59 7.42
C CYS A 277 4.98 24.03 7.99
N SER A 278 6.01 24.79 7.59
CA SER A 278 6.16 26.21 7.79
C SER A 278 6.11 26.95 6.44
N PRO A 279 5.50 28.15 6.34
CA PRO A 279 5.30 28.92 5.10
C PRO A 279 6.59 29.53 4.49
N ALA A 280 7.76 28.95 4.74
CA ALA A 280 9.01 29.42 4.16
C ALA A 280 9.16 29.01 2.68
N LEU A 281 9.87 29.88 1.93
CA LEU A 281 10.10 29.90 0.47
C LEU A 281 10.31 28.52 -0.19
N PRO A 282 10.03 28.40 -1.52
CA PRO A 282 10.27 27.16 -2.25
C PRO A 282 11.73 26.71 -2.12
N ILE A 283 11.94 25.60 -1.41
CA ILE A 283 13.23 24.93 -1.32
C ILE A 283 13.29 23.94 -2.48
N SER A 284 14.27 24.12 -3.36
CA SER A 284 14.65 23.10 -4.34
C SER A 284 15.52 22.05 -3.64
N PRO A 285 15.32 20.74 -3.86
CA PRO A 285 14.40 20.14 -4.84
C PRO A 285 12.94 20.08 -4.37
N ALA A 286 12.00 20.25 -5.30
CA ALA A 286 10.57 20.01 -5.06
C ALA A 286 10.26 18.54 -5.40
N ILE A 287 9.89 17.74 -4.41
CA ILE A 287 9.56 16.31 -4.57
C ILE A 287 8.06 16.04 -4.35
N TRP A 288 7.27 17.07 -4.01
CA TRP A 288 5.83 16.94 -3.85
C TRP A 288 5.13 17.52 -5.06
N HIS A 289 4.05 16.86 -5.47
CA HIS A 289 3.22 17.23 -6.62
C HIS A 289 1.81 17.48 -6.14
N HIS A 290 1.21 18.58 -6.57
CA HIS A 290 -0.22 18.76 -6.53
C HIS A 290 -0.83 18.02 -7.72
N GLN A 291 -1.70 17.06 -7.44
CA GLN A 291 -2.37 16.30 -8.48
C GLN A 291 -3.87 16.39 -8.33
N SER A 292 -4.60 16.16 -9.42
CA SER A 292 -6.05 15.93 -9.40
C SER A 292 -6.38 14.67 -10.19
N ILE A 293 -7.33 13.89 -9.70
CA ILE A 293 -7.83 12.70 -10.39
C ILE A 293 -9.30 12.91 -10.70
N GLN A 294 -9.72 12.45 -11.88
CA GLN A 294 -11.13 12.31 -12.22
C GLN A 294 -11.36 11.12 -13.14
N GLY A 295 -12.53 10.50 -13.02
CA GLY A 295 -12.96 9.41 -13.89
C GLY A 295 -14.34 8.92 -13.51
N GLY A 296 -14.72 7.76 -14.02
CA GLY A 296 -15.93 7.07 -13.59
C GLY A 296 -15.80 5.57 -13.70
N VAL A 297 -16.53 4.84 -12.86
CA VAL A 297 -16.58 3.38 -12.88
C VAL A 297 -17.93 2.87 -13.34
N GLY A 298 -17.94 1.71 -13.95
CA GLY A 298 -19.12 1.04 -14.47
C GLY A 298 -19.03 -0.47 -14.28
N CYS A 299 -20.19 -1.10 -14.39
CA CYS A 299 -20.34 -2.54 -14.25
C CYS A 299 -20.60 -3.16 -15.63
N GLY A 300 -19.55 -3.64 -16.31
CA GLY A 300 -19.69 -4.24 -17.65
C GLY A 300 -20.15 -3.23 -18.72
N PRO A 301 -20.91 -3.63 -19.76
CA PRO A 301 -21.36 -2.74 -20.85
C PRO A 301 -22.48 -1.76 -20.42
N LEU A 302 -22.75 -1.62 -19.13
CA LEU A 302 -23.85 -0.79 -18.63
C LEU A 302 -23.60 0.70 -18.84
N THR A 303 -24.70 1.41 -19.10
CA THR A 303 -24.76 2.85 -19.42
C THR A 303 -24.56 3.76 -18.20
N VAL A 304 -24.67 3.21 -16.97
CA VAL A 304 -24.58 3.99 -15.73
C VAL A 304 -23.14 4.02 -15.25
N VAL A 305 -22.61 5.24 -15.16
CA VAL A 305 -21.24 5.52 -14.74
C VAL A 305 -21.25 6.27 -13.42
N PHE A 306 -20.50 5.77 -12.44
CA PHE A 306 -20.36 6.36 -11.13
C PHE A 306 -19.07 7.18 -11.08
N PRO A 307 -19.16 8.52 -11.00
CA PRO A 307 -17.98 9.36 -11.07
C PRO A 307 -17.15 9.25 -9.78
N PHE A 308 -15.84 9.38 -9.94
CA PHE A 308 -14.92 9.66 -8.86
C PHE A 308 -14.04 10.86 -9.22
N HIS A 309 -13.70 11.67 -8.23
CA HIS A 309 -12.76 12.78 -8.40
C HIS A 309 -12.13 13.19 -7.08
N THR A 310 -10.95 13.79 -7.14
CA THR A 310 -10.29 14.38 -5.97
C THR A 310 -10.99 15.66 -5.53
N VAL A 311 -11.09 15.89 -4.23
CA VAL A 311 -11.79 17.02 -3.62
C VAL A 311 -10.76 17.99 -3.02
N PRO A 312 -10.64 19.22 -3.57
CA PRO A 312 -9.77 20.25 -3.00
C PRO A 312 -10.08 20.57 -1.53
N ILE A 313 -9.05 20.54 -0.68
CA ILE A 313 -9.09 20.99 0.72
C ILE A 313 -7.90 21.92 1.00
N PRO A 314 -7.98 23.20 0.62
CA PRO A 314 -6.94 24.17 0.92
C PRO A 314 -6.77 24.41 2.43
N PRO A 315 -5.55 24.68 2.93
CA PRO A 315 -4.28 24.72 2.17
C PRO A 315 -3.61 23.34 2.01
N VAL A 316 -4.14 22.28 2.65
CA VAL A 316 -3.45 20.98 2.79
C VAL A 316 -3.40 20.20 1.47
N PHE A 317 -4.53 20.14 0.76
CA PHE A 317 -4.69 19.46 -0.52
C PHE A 317 -5.37 20.40 -1.53
N PRO A 318 -4.69 21.45 -2.03
CA PRO A 318 -5.34 22.48 -2.86
C PRO A 318 -5.92 21.95 -4.17
N THR A 319 -5.48 20.78 -4.63
CA THR A 319 -5.99 20.08 -5.82
C THR A 319 -6.70 18.77 -5.49
N GLY A 320 -6.84 18.48 -4.19
CA GLY A 320 -7.45 17.26 -3.64
C GLY A 320 -6.53 16.05 -3.52
N MET A 321 -5.37 16.06 -4.20
CA MET A 321 -4.31 15.06 -4.02
C MET A 321 -2.94 15.72 -3.95
N ILE A 322 -2.07 15.14 -3.13
CA ILE A 322 -0.62 15.35 -3.21
C ILE A 322 0.09 14.01 -3.41
N SER A 323 1.20 14.04 -4.16
CA SER A 323 2.07 12.90 -4.39
C SER A 323 3.51 13.26 -4.02
N MET A 324 4.18 12.44 -3.22
CA MET A 324 5.59 12.61 -2.88
C MET A 324 6.42 11.61 -3.66
N GLU A 325 7.38 12.09 -4.43
CA GLU A 325 8.42 11.27 -5.04
C GLU A 325 9.35 10.71 -3.96
N ILE A 326 9.63 9.40 -4.02
CA ILE A 326 10.55 8.75 -3.09
C ILE A 326 11.88 8.45 -3.78
N GLY A 327 11.82 7.90 -4.99
CA GLY A 327 12.99 7.52 -5.77
C GLY A 327 12.73 6.32 -6.70
N THR A 328 13.80 5.66 -7.14
CA THR A 328 13.74 4.62 -8.18
C THR A 328 14.60 3.42 -7.81
N TYR A 329 14.06 2.22 -8.05
CA TYR A 329 14.84 0.98 -7.97
C TYR A 329 15.82 0.88 -9.14
N VAL A 330 17.08 0.57 -8.83
CA VAL A 330 18.16 0.45 -9.81
C VAL A 330 18.72 -0.97 -9.84
N GLY A 331 19.20 -1.43 -10.97
CA GLY A 331 19.72 -2.80 -11.09
C GLY A 331 20.48 -2.98 -12.39
N ILE A 332 21.49 -3.85 -12.36
CA ILE A 332 22.25 -4.21 -13.56
C ILE A 332 21.41 -5.09 -14.49
N ASN A 333 20.58 -5.96 -13.90
CA ASN A 333 19.67 -6.81 -14.64
C ASN A 333 18.30 -6.11 -14.77
N PRO A 334 17.90 -5.64 -15.97
CA PRO A 334 16.59 -5.01 -16.17
C PRO A 334 15.41 -5.95 -15.91
N ASP A 335 15.62 -7.28 -15.99
CA ASP A 335 14.58 -8.28 -15.71
C ASP A 335 14.43 -8.58 -14.19
N ALA A 336 15.35 -8.10 -13.35
CA ALA A 336 15.26 -8.30 -11.90
C ALA A 336 14.17 -7.40 -11.30
N PHE A 337 13.19 -7.98 -10.61
CA PHE A 337 12.18 -7.20 -9.89
C PHE A 337 12.83 -6.47 -8.69
N PRO A 338 12.49 -5.20 -8.40
CA PRO A 338 11.60 -4.26 -9.10
C PRO A 338 12.37 -3.20 -9.95
N THR A 339 13.49 -3.57 -10.59
CA THR A 339 14.40 -2.64 -11.29
C THR A 339 13.69 -1.71 -12.27
N GLY A 340 14.08 -0.43 -12.27
CA GLY A 340 13.57 0.60 -13.18
C GLY A 340 12.22 1.19 -12.76
N ARG A 341 11.67 0.79 -11.61
CA ARG A 341 10.41 1.29 -11.08
C ARG A 341 10.64 2.47 -10.13
N SER A 342 10.13 3.63 -10.48
CA SER A 342 9.98 4.81 -9.62
C SER A 342 8.81 4.60 -8.67
N ILE A 343 8.91 5.08 -7.43
CA ILE A 343 7.87 4.97 -6.41
C ILE A 343 7.51 6.37 -5.90
N SER A 344 6.21 6.62 -5.77
CA SER A 344 5.67 7.80 -5.09
C SER A 344 4.62 7.40 -4.06
N LEU A 345 4.34 8.30 -3.12
CA LEU A 345 3.35 8.13 -2.07
C LEU A 345 2.26 9.19 -2.20
N ASN A 346 1.01 8.79 -2.15
CA ASN A 346 -0.14 9.65 -2.43
C ASN A 346 -1.00 9.83 -1.18
N TYR A 347 -1.51 11.05 -1.00
CA TYR A 347 -2.55 11.37 -0.01
C TYR A 347 -3.55 12.33 -0.61
N GLY A 348 -4.80 12.24 -0.16
CA GLY A 348 -5.80 13.19 -0.58
C GLY A 348 -7.18 12.88 -0.04
N VAL A 349 -8.15 13.56 -0.64
CA VAL A 349 -9.56 13.31 -0.43
C VAL A 349 -10.22 13.03 -1.76
N MET A 350 -10.98 11.96 -1.82
CA MET A 350 -11.71 11.52 -3.00
C MET A 350 -13.19 11.51 -2.71
N GLN A 351 -13.97 12.02 -3.67
CA GLN A 351 -15.40 11.76 -3.76
C GLN A 351 -15.63 10.57 -4.69
N TYR A 352 -16.38 9.58 -4.23
CA TYR A 352 -16.79 8.43 -5.02
C TYR A 352 -18.13 7.90 -4.54
N PHE A 353 -19.07 7.73 -5.48
CA PHE A 353 -20.37 7.11 -5.22
C PHE A 353 -20.29 5.62 -5.48
N ASP A 354 -20.19 4.85 -4.42
CA ASP A 354 -20.04 3.41 -4.49
C ASP A 354 -21.37 2.73 -4.83
N ASN A 355 -21.39 2.05 -5.97
CA ASN A 355 -22.56 1.34 -6.47
C ASN A 355 -22.84 0.04 -5.72
N CYS A 356 -21.81 -0.60 -5.16
CA CYS A 356 -21.95 -1.79 -4.32
C CYS A 356 -22.37 -1.42 -2.89
N LEU A 357 -22.14 -0.16 -2.51
CA LEU A 357 -22.44 0.38 -1.18
C LEU A 357 -23.18 1.72 -1.29
N PRO A 358 -24.42 1.75 -1.80
CA PRO A 358 -25.13 2.99 -2.14
C PRO A 358 -25.45 3.89 -0.94
N ASN A 359 -25.35 3.36 0.29
CA ASN A 359 -25.59 4.11 1.53
C ASN A 359 -24.29 4.61 2.19
N ASP A 360 -23.12 4.30 1.63
CA ASP A 360 -21.85 4.81 2.16
C ASP A 360 -21.73 6.33 1.95
N PHE A 361 -21.10 7.00 2.91
CA PHE A 361 -20.76 8.41 2.78
C PHE A 361 -19.77 8.59 1.62
N PRO A 362 -20.01 9.48 0.63
CA PRO A 362 -19.27 9.44 -0.64
C PRO A 362 -17.88 10.10 -0.59
N TYR A 363 -17.44 10.62 0.56
CA TYR A 363 -16.15 11.29 0.70
C TYR A 363 -15.22 10.47 1.59
N PHE A 364 -13.99 10.27 1.11
CA PHE A 364 -12.99 9.47 1.80
C PHE A 364 -11.65 10.17 1.77
N VAL A 365 -10.98 10.17 2.92
CA VAL A 365 -9.53 10.37 2.95
C VAL A 365 -8.89 9.10 2.40
N TYR A 366 -7.83 9.23 1.63
CA TYR A 366 -7.09 8.08 1.13
C TYR A 366 -5.58 8.25 1.28
N THR A 367 -4.90 7.12 1.29
CA THR A 367 -3.47 7.02 1.06
C THR A 367 -3.23 6.04 -0.09
N GLY A 368 -2.11 6.17 -0.77
CA GLY A 368 -1.81 5.32 -1.91
C GLY A 368 -0.36 5.33 -2.31
N VAL A 369 -0.02 4.54 -3.31
CA VAL A 369 1.31 4.43 -3.88
C VAL A 369 1.22 4.61 -5.38
N GLY A 370 2.10 5.42 -5.93
CA GLY A 370 2.35 5.49 -7.36
C GLY A 370 3.57 4.65 -7.70
N SER A 371 3.54 3.96 -8.83
CA SER A 371 4.75 3.35 -9.38
C SER A 371 4.82 3.48 -10.89
N GLN A 372 5.95 3.95 -11.42
CA GLN A 372 6.15 4.22 -12.84
C GLN A 372 7.43 3.57 -13.36
N GLY A 373 7.41 3.06 -14.59
CA GLY A 373 8.53 2.36 -15.21
C GLY A 373 8.52 0.86 -14.94
N GLY A 374 9.70 0.24 -14.98
CA GLY A 374 9.86 -1.22 -14.94
C GLY A 374 9.41 -1.93 -16.23
N SER A 375 9.15 -3.23 -16.12
CA SER A 375 8.71 -4.06 -17.24
C SER A 375 7.29 -3.69 -17.70
N PRO A 376 7.02 -3.66 -19.03
CA PRO A 376 5.67 -3.51 -19.55
C PRO A 376 4.73 -4.57 -18.97
N ALA A 377 3.52 -4.16 -18.59
CA ALA A 377 2.56 -5.02 -17.93
C ALA A 377 1.22 -5.11 -18.67
N ILE A 378 0.53 -6.24 -18.50
CA ILE A 378 -0.87 -6.42 -18.84
C ILE A 378 -1.68 -6.74 -17.57
N LEU A 379 -2.92 -6.30 -17.59
CA LEU A 379 -3.87 -6.45 -16.49
C LEU A 379 -4.79 -7.64 -16.74
N PHE A 380 -5.26 -8.24 -15.66
CA PHE A 380 -6.35 -9.21 -15.73
C PHE A 380 -7.69 -8.48 -15.80
N GLY A 381 -8.70 -9.11 -16.40
CA GLY A 381 -10.10 -8.67 -16.33
C GLY A 381 -10.51 -7.39 -17.08
N SER A 382 -9.60 -6.50 -17.53
CA SER A 382 -10.02 -5.26 -18.20
C SER A 382 -10.64 -5.51 -19.59
N PRO A 383 -11.96 -5.28 -19.77
CA PRO A 383 -12.64 -5.55 -21.04
C PRO A 383 -12.34 -4.50 -22.12
N ILE A 384 -11.70 -3.38 -21.75
CA ILE A 384 -11.61 -2.18 -22.59
C ILE A 384 -10.31 -2.17 -23.41
N VAL A 385 -9.25 -2.87 -23.01
CA VAL A 385 -7.98 -2.84 -23.76
C VAL A 385 -7.20 -4.15 -23.65
N ALA A 386 -7.69 -5.21 -24.29
CA ALA A 386 -6.86 -6.38 -24.53
C ALA A 386 -5.57 -5.97 -25.28
N GLY A 387 -4.42 -6.06 -24.60
CA GLY A 387 -3.10 -5.83 -25.19
C GLY A 387 -2.48 -4.43 -25.02
N ALA A 388 -3.09 -3.50 -24.28
CA ALA A 388 -2.35 -2.30 -23.89
C ALA A 388 -1.33 -2.64 -22.82
N THR A 389 -0.07 -2.29 -23.09
CA THR A 389 0.99 -2.35 -22.09
C THR A 389 0.91 -1.12 -21.21
N VAL A 390 0.78 -1.32 -19.90
CA VAL A 390 0.89 -0.27 -18.89
C VAL A 390 2.21 -0.42 -18.14
N ASN A 391 2.78 0.69 -17.67
CA ASN A 391 3.95 0.68 -16.78
C ASN A 391 3.86 1.78 -15.72
N SER A 392 2.67 2.38 -15.55
CA SER A 392 2.41 3.42 -14.58
C SER A 392 1.13 3.07 -13.84
N PHE A 393 1.23 3.03 -12.53
CA PHE A 393 0.28 2.46 -11.59
C PHE A 393 0.02 3.47 -10.48
N LEU A 394 -1.24 3.74 -10.16
CA LEU A 394 -1.66 4.56 -9.03
C LEU A 394 -2.67 3.80 -8.20
N ASP A 395 -2.24 3.30 -7.05
CA ASP A 395 -3.03 2.46 -6.14
C ASP A 395 -3.39 3.22 -4.89
N MET A 396 -4.66 3.30 -4.55
CA MET A 396 -5.15 4.07 -3.41
C MET A 396 -6.12 3.25 -2.58
N GLN A 397 -6.12 3.47 -1.27
CA GLN A 397 -7.06 2.84 -0.34
C GLN A 397 -7.73 3.88 0.56
N SER A 398 -9.01 3.67 0.85
CA SER A 398 -9.74 4.55 1.77
C SER A 398 -9.21 4.41 3.20
N MET A 399 -9.16 5.52 3.91
CA MET A 399 -8.87 5.57 5.34
C MET A 399 -10.20 5.66 6.09
N GLU A 400 -10.86 4.52 6.27
CA GLU A 400 -12.06 4.46 7.11
C GLU A 400 -11.65 4.14 8.55
N LEU A 401 -12.01 5.07 9.44
CA LEU A 401 -11.72 4.98 10.85
C LEU A 401 -12.80 4.08 11.48
N PRO A 402 -12.43 3.01 12.20
CA PRO A 402 -13.40 2.21 12.91
C PRO A 402 -14.08 3.11 13.94
N ASN A 403 -15.30 3.53 13.65
CA ASN A 403 -16.11 4.38 14.52
C ASN A 403 -16.72 3.51 15.63
N ALA A 404 -15.88 2.82 16.41
CA ALA A 404 -16.33 1.88 17.43
C ALA A 404 -15.24 1.62 18.51
N VAL A 405 -15.53 2.14 19.70
CA VAL A 405 -15.11 1.64 21.02
C VAL A 405 -13.61 1.78 21.40
N GLY A 406 -13.31 2.86 22.14
CA GLY A 406 -12.15 2.92 23.03
C GLY A 406 -10.85 3.49 22.43
N SER A 407 -10.46 4.67 22.92
CA SER A 407 -9.11 5.28 22.85
C SER A 407 -8.42 5.54 21.50
N PHE A 408 -8.89 5.04 20.35
CA PHE A 408 -8.34 5.43 19.05
C PHE A 408 -9.00 6.74 18.57
N GLY A 409 -8.22 7.82 18.53
CA GLY A 409 -8.66 9.07 17.92
C GLY A 409 -8.86 8.88 16.41
N PRO A 410 -10.02 9.22 15.84
CA PRO A 410 -10.19 9.22 14.39
C PRO A 410 -9.24 10.25 13.74
N GLY A 411 -8.48 9.87 12.71
CA GLY A 411 -7.76 10.81 11.84
C GLY A 411 -6.64 10.20 10.98
N LEU A 412 -6.00 11.05 10.15
CA LEU A 412 -4.78 10.70 9.41
C LEU A 412 -3.72 10.11 10.36
N GLY A 413 -2.97 9.07 9.96
CA GLY A 413 -1.92 8.51 10.83
C GLY A 413 -2.40 7.58 11.96
N ALA A 414 -3.65 7.11 11.94
CA ALA A 414 -4.08 5.94 12.72
C ALA A 414 -4.07 4.68 11.87
N LEU A 415 -4.02 3.51 12.53
CA LEU A 415 -4.52 2.27 11.92
C LEU A 415 -5.94 2.49 11.41
N PHE A 416 -6.16 2.25 10.12
CA PHE A 416 -7.47 2.34 9.49
C PHE A 416 -7.80 1.03 8.77
N LEU A 417 -9.10 0.76 8.63
CA LEU A 417 -9.59 -0.41 7.93
C LEU A 417 -10.05 0.01 6.52
N PRO A 418 -9.24 -0.21 5.48
CA PRO A 418 -9.60 0.21 4.13
C PRO A 418 -10.79 -0.60 3.63
N ARG A 419 -11.82 0.11 3.19
CA ARG A 419 -13.01 -0.48 2.58
C ARG A 419 -13.05 -0.35 1.07
N LYS A 420 -12.28 0.57 0.51
CA LYS A 420 -12.21 0.83 -0.93
C LYS A 420 -10.76 0.82 -1.37
N VAL A 421 -10.54 0.26 -2.55
CA VAL A 421 -9.24 0.27 -3.23
C VAL A 421 -9.47 0.69 -4.68
N TRP A 422 -8.66 1.65 -5.14
CA TRP A 422 -8.61 2.09 -6.53
C TRP A 422 -7.29 1.62 -7.11
N SER A 423 -7.35 0.79 -8.14
CA SER A 423 -6.20 0.23 -8.84
C SER A 423 -6.11 0.88 -10.22
N LEU A 424 -5.54 2.08 -10.26
CA LEU A 424 -5.51 2.91 -11.47
C LEU A 424 -4.20 2.72 -12.24
N ASN A 425 -4.22 2.95 -13.56
CA ASN A 425 -3.06 2.91 -14.44
C ASN A 425 -3.07 4.16 -15.30
N THR A 426 -1.89 4.72 -15.56
CA THR A 426 -1.74 5.87 -16.45
C THR A 426 -0.89 5.52 -17.67
N MET A 427 -1.00 6.32 -18.74
CA MET A 427 -0.17 6.22 -19.95
C MET A 427 0.65 7.47 -20.21
#